data_AF-A0A1V5ZM56-F1
#
_entry.id   AF-A0A1V5ZM56-F1
#
_cell.length_a   1.000
_cell.length_b   1.000
_cell.length_c   1.000
_cell.angle_alpha   90.00
_cell.angle_beta   90.00
_cell.angle_gamma   90.00
#
_symmetry.space_group_name_H-M   'P 1'
#
loop_
_entity.id
_entity.type
_entity.pdbx_description
1 polymer ?
#
loop_
_entity_poly.entity_id
_entity_poly.type
_entity_poly.pdbx_seq_one_letter_code
_entity_poly.pdbx_strand_id
1 'polypeptide(L)'
;MLVEAERIKKRVEYDIRMIRETGFVNGIENYSIYFDRRLPGEAPNTIFDYFPEDMCLVIDESHMTIPQLQAMPQADRSRKINLVKHGFRLPSAIDHRPLNF
;
A
#
# COMPACT_ATOMS: atom_id res chain seq x y z
N MET A 1 9.32 -0.40 22.71
CA MET A 1 9.14 0.99 22.26
C MET A 1 10.44 1.63 21.77
N LEU A 2 11.58 1.53 22.47
CA LEU A 2 12.84 2.12 21.98
C LEU A 2 13.31 1.48 20.65
N VAL A 3 13.22 0.16 20.54
CA VAL A 3 13.71 -0.61 19.39
C VAL A 3 12.86 -0.35 18.13
N GLU A 4 11.53 -0.34 18.26
CA GLU A 4 10.64 -0.08 17.13
C GLU A 4 10.80 1.36 16.61
N ALA A 5 10.95 2.33 17.52
CA ALA A 5 11.17 3.74 17.15
C ALA A 5 12.51 3.94 16.43
N GLU A 6 13.59 3.33 16.93
CA GLU A 6 14.89 3.40 16.27
C GLU A 6 14.89 2.69 14.91
N ARG A 7 14.21 1.54 14.82
CA ARG A 7 14.05 0.78 13.58
C ARG A 7 13.36 1.60 12.50
N ILE A 8 12.20 2.20 12.81
CA ILE A 8 11.46 2.97 11.81
C ILE A 8 12.22 4.23 11.40
N LYS A 9 12.87 4.90 12.37
CA LYS A 9 13.69 6.09 12.09
C LYS A 9 14.82 5.77 11.10
N LYS A 10 15.65 4.77 11.41
CA LYS A 10 16.77 4.37 10.53
C LYS A 10 16.28 3.98 9.13
N ARG A 11 15.18 3.25 9.04
CA ARG A 11 14.59 2.82 7.76
C ARG A 11 14.13 4.03 6.93
N VAL A 12 13.34 4.92 7.52
CA VAL A 12 12.76 6.08 6.82
C VAL A 12 13.83 7.09 6.42
N GLU A 13 14.82 7.35 7.29
CA GLU A 13 15.94 8.24 6.95
C GLU A 13 16.78 7.69 5.79
N TYR A 14 17.05 6.37 5.78
CA TYR A 14 17.71 5.71 4.65
C TYR A 14 16.87 5.82 3.38
N ASP A 15 15.57 5.48 3.46
CA ASP A 15 14.69 5.46 2.29
C ASP A 15 14.55 6.87 1.69
N ILE A 16 14.34 7.91 2.50
CA ILE A 16 14.25 9.31 2.04
C ILE A 16 15.54 9.76 1.38
N ARG A 17 16.71 9.42 1.93
CA ARG A 17 17.99 9.76 1.32
C ARG A 17 18.13 9.10 -0.05
N MET A 18 17.85 7.81 -0.15
CA MET A 18 17.93 7.07 -1.42
C MET A 18 16.93 7.60 -2.45
N ILE A 19 15.68 7.90 -2.06
CA ILE A 19 14.69 8.51 -2.96
C ILE A 19 15.19 9.85 -3.51
N ARG A 20 15.90 10.67 -2.70
CA ARG A 20 16.49 11.93 -3.17
C ARG A 20 17.68 11.75 -4.10
N GLU A 21 18.51 10.72 -3.87
CA GLU A 21 19.75 10.49 -4.62
C GLU A 21 19.53 9.71 -5.92
N THR A 22 18.69 8.67 -5.89
CA THR A 22 18.49 7.73 -7.01
C THR A 22 17.06 7.74 -7.56
N GLY A 23 16.12 8.36 -6.86
CA GLY A 23 14.69 8.31 -7.21
C GLY A 23 14.00 6.99 -6.83
N PHE A 24 14.70 6.02 -6.23
CA PHE A 24 14.14 4.68 -6.02
C PHE A 24 14.64 3.98 -4.76
N VAL A 25 13.76 3.18 -4.15
CA VAL A 25 14.06 2.21 -3.08
C VAL A 25 13.20 0.96 -3.20
N ASN A 26 13.69 -0.14 -2.64
CA ASN A 26 12.88 -1.34 -2.49
C ASN A 26 11.74 -1.09 -1.50
N GLY A 27 10.51 -1.28 -1.96
CA GLY A 27 9.33 -0.99 -1.16
C GLY A 27 8.85 0.46 -1.27
N ILE A 28 9.19 1.17 -2.35
CA ILE A 28 8.78 2.57 -2.59
C ILE A 28 7.26 2.74 -2.59
N GLU A 29 6.50 1.71 -2.94
CA GLU A 29 5.03 1.70 -2.97
C GLU A 29 4.40 1.97 -1.59
N ASN A 30 5.13 1.70 -0.50
CA ASN A 30 4.69 2.01 0.86
C ASN A 30 4.64 3.54 1.15
N TYR A 31 5.16 4.35 0.23
CA TYR A 31 5.10 5.80 0.24
C TYR A 31 4.12 6.36 -0.81
N SER A 32 3.33 5.51 -1.49
CA SER A 32 2.40 5.89 -2.58
C SER A 32 1.50 7.07 -2.25
N ILE A 33 0.96 7.14 -1.04
CA ILE A 33 0.12 8.28 -0.59
C ILE A 33 0.79 9.64 -0.77
N TYR A 34 2.12 9.73 -0.60
CA TYR A 34 2.87 10.97 -0.76
C TYR A 34 3.13 11.31 -2.23
N PHE A 35 3.29 10.30 -3.09
CA PHE A 35 3.47 10.49 -4.52
C PHE A 35 2.16 10.88 -5.20
N ASP A 36 1.08 10.19 -4.86
CA ASP A 36 -0.25 10.43 -5.40
C ASP A 36 -0.93 11.67 -4.78
N ARG A 37 -0.36 12.23 -3.70
CA ARG A 37 -0.93 13.33 -2.91
C ARG A 37 -2.35 13.04 -2.40
N ARG A 38 -2.60 11.77 -2.09
CA ARG A 38 -3.88 11.29 -1.53
C ARG A 38 -4.00 11.65 -0.06
N LEU A 39 -5.22 11.78 0.43
CA LEU A 39 -5.53 11.87 1.85
C LEU A 39 -5.54 10.47 2.49
N PRO A 40 -5.20 10.34 3.79
CA PRO A 40 -5.30 9.06 4.48
C PRO A 40 -6.69 8.45 4.38
N GLY A 41 -6.76 7.16 4.04
CA GLY A 41 -8.02 6.43 3.81
C GLY A 41 -8.55 6.48 2.38
N GLU A 42 -8.14 7.43 1.54
CA GLU A 42 -8.55 7.48 0.13
C GLU A 42 -8.15 6.22 -0.63
N ALA A 43 -8.95 5.85 -1.62
CA ALA A 43 -8.65 4.72 -2.48
C ALA A 43 -7.32 4.94 -3.22
N PRO A 44 -6.41 3.96 -3.25
CA PRO A 44 -5.22 4.06 -4.06
C PRO A 44 -5.55 3.91 -5.54
N ASN A 45 -4.72 4.53 -6.38
CA ASN A 45 -4.73 4.27 -7.82
C ASN A 45 -4.41 2.79 -8.07
N THR A 46 -5.14 2.20 -9.00
CA THR A 46 -5.05 0.82 -9.44
C THR A 46 -4.95 0.76 -10.96
N ILE A 47 -4.92 -0.45 -11.52
CA ILE A 47 -4.95 -0.61 -12.97
C ILE A 47 -6.26 -0.08 -13.59
N PHE A 48 -7.37 -0.05 -12.85
CA PHE A 48 -8.66 0.39 -13.36
C PHE A 48 -8.66 1.87 -13.75
N ASP A 49 -7.86 2.70 -13.07
CA ASP A 49 -7.72 4.13 -13.36
C ASP A 49 -7.02 4.44 -14.69
N TYR A 50 -6.43 3.42 -15.33
CA TYR A 50 -5.78 3.52 -16.64
C TYR A 50 -6.68 3.08 -17.79
N PHE A 51 -7.84 2.49 -17.48
CA PHE A 51 -8.80 2.09 -18.49
C PHE A 51 -9.85 3.18 -18.74
N PRO A 52 -10.42 3.25 -19.96
CA PRO A 52 -11.60 4.05 -20.22
C PRO A 52 -12.77 3.67 -19.30
N GLU A 53 -13.67 4.62 -19.04
CA GLU A 53 -14.85 4.40 -18.20
C GLU A 53 -15.79 3.30 -18.74
N ASP A 54 -15.76 3.05 -20.05
CA ASP A 54 -16.57 2.04 -20.76
C ASP A 54 -15.87 0.68 -20.92
N MET A 55 -14.81 0.41 -20.16
CA MET A 55 -14.12 -0.88 -20.21
C MET A 55 -15.05 -2.07 -19.91
N CYS A 56 -14.76 -3.21 -20.56
CA CYS A 56 -15.39 -4.48 -20.25
C CYS A 56 -14.46 -5.31 -19.36
N LEU A 57 -14.91 -5.61 -18.14
CA LEU A 57 -14.21 -6.50 -17.21
C LEU A 57 -14.84 -7.90 -17.24
N VAL A 58 -14.05 -8.90 -17.63
CA VAL A 58 -14.44 -10.31 -17.55
C VAL A 58 -13.80 -10.92 -16.29
N ILE A 59 -14.64 -11.46 -15.41
CA ILE A 59 -14.20 -12.17 -14.20
C ILE A 59 -14.40 -13.66 -14.42
N ASP A 60 -13.31 -14.35 -14.77
CA ASP A 60 -13.31 -15.80 -14.85
C ASP A 60 -13.45 -16.44 -13.47
N GLU A 61 -14.12 -17.59 -13.41
CA GLU A 61 -14.45 -18.31 -12.18
C GLU A 61 -15.02 -17.41 -11.07
N SER A 62 -15.99 -16.56 -11.44
CA SER A 62 -16.51 -15.50 -10.57
C SER A 62 -16.99 -15.98 -9.19
N HIS A 63 -17.50 -17.21 -9.11
CA HIS A 63 -17.92 -17.84 -7.86
C HIS A 63 -16.78 -18.04 -6.85
N MET A 64 -15.52 -18.10 -7.31
CA MET A 64 -14.30 -18.12 -6.48
C MET A 64 -13.64 -16.74 -6.42
N THR A 65 -13.54 -16.05 -7.56
CA THR A 65 -12.79 -14.79 -7.68
C THR A 65 -13.44 -13.64 -6.90
N ILE A 66 -14.78 -13.53 -6.89
CA ILE A 66 -15.47 -12.46 -6.15
C ILE A 66 -15.25 -12.58 -4.62
N PRO A 67 -15.46 -13.75 -3.98
CA PRO A 67 -15.14 -13.91 -2.56
C PRO A 67 -13.68 -13.61 -2.23
N GLN A 68 -12.75 -13.96 -3.11
CA GLN A 68 -11.33 -13.65 -2.92
C GLN A 68 -11.08 -12.13 -2.91
N LEU A 69 -11.60 -11.40 -3.90
CA LEU A 69 -11.46 -9.94 -3.99
C LEU A 69 -12.02 -9.24 -2.74
N GLN A 70 -13.14 -9.71 -2.20
CA GLN A 70 -13.75 -9.18 -0.98
C GLN A 70 -12.88 -9.41 0.28
N ALA A 71 -12.15 -10.53 0.34
CA ALA A 71 -11.28 -10.86 1.48
C ALA A 71 -9.93 -10.13 1.46
N MET A 72 -9.46 -9.72 0.28
CA MET A 72 -8.12 -9.14 0.09
C MET A 72 -7.82 -7.91 0.97
N PRO A 73 -8.70 -6.90 1.12
CA PRO A 73 -8.38 -5.70 1.89
C PRO A 73 -8.13 -6.01 3.37
N GLN A 74 -8.94 -6.90 3.94
CA GLN A 74 -8.82 -7.25 5.36
C GLN A 74 -7.56 -8.09 5.61
N ALA A 75 -7.24 -9.02 4.72
CA ALA A 75 -6.02 -9.82 4.80
C ALA A 75 -4.76 -8.93 4.70
N ASP A 76 -4.72 -8.01 3.73
CA ASP A 76 -3.61 -7.08 3.56
C ASP A 76 -3.46 -6.15 4.77
N ARG A 77 -4.57 -5.58 5.25
CA ARG A 77 -4.59 -4.68 6.40
C ARG A 77 -4.07 -5.36 7.66
N SER A 78 -4.49 -6.60 7.95
CA SER A 78 -4.03 -7.37 9.10
C SER A 78 -2.50 -7.56 9.09
N ARG A 79 -1.95 -7.93 7.94
CA ARG A 79 -0.50 -8.09 7.75
C ARG A 79 0.26 -6.76 7.95
N LYS A 80 -0.25 -5.67 7.38
CA LYS A 80 0.41 -4.35 7.49
C LYS A 80 0.33 -3.73 8.87
N ILE A 81 -0.77 -3.93 9.60
CA ILE A 81 -0.87 -3.48 10.99
C ILE A 81 0.26 -4.07 11.84
N ASN A 82 0.61 -5.34 11.63
CA ASN A 82 1.74 -5.96 12.32
C ASN A 82 3.08 -5.31 11.96
N LEU A 83 3.31 -5.00 10.68
CA LEU A 83 4.53 -4.29 10.24
C LEU A 83 4.65 -2.90 10.88
N VAL A 84 3.54 -2.15 10.95
CA VAL A 84 3.49 -0.82 11.57
C VAL A 84 3.71 -0.94 13.08
N LYS A 85 3.00 -1.87 13.74
CA LYS A 85 3.12 -2.12 15.19
C LYS A 85 4.55 -2.42 15.62
N HIS A 86 5.30 -3.14 14.79
CA HIS A 86 6.69 -3.49 15.05
C HIS A 86 7.70 -2.53 14.39
N GLY A 87 7.29 -1.33 13.95
CA GLY A 87 8.20 -0.29 13.47
C GLY A 87 8.95 -0.64 12.18
N PHE A 88 8.42 -1.55 11.35
CA PHE A 88 9.00 -1.87 10.04
C PHE A 88 8.52 -0.92 8.94
N ARG A 89 7.32 -0.35 9.09
CA ARG A 89 6.70 0.57 8.13
C ARG A 89 5.99 1.71 8.85
N LEU A 90 5.86 2.85 8.18
CA LEU A 90 5.04 3.98 8.64
C LEU A 90 3.55 3.61 8.59
N PRO A 91 2.68 4.27 9.38
CA PRO A 91 1.23 4.10 9.28
C PRO A 91 0.68 4.32 7.86
N SER A 92 1.30 5.23 7.11
CA SER A 92 0.96 5.53 5.70
C SER A 92 1.07 4.33 4.76
N ALA A 93 1.84 3.29 5.11
CA ALA A 93 1.96 2.09 4.29
C ALA A 93 0.64 1.30 4.22
N ILE A 94 -0.26 1.51 5.19
CA ILE A 94 -1.60 0.91 5.20
C ILE A 94 -2.45 1.44 4.02
N ASP A 95 -2.20 2.66 3.55
CA ASP A 95 -2.96 3.28 2.46
C ASP A 95 -2.56 2.78 1.06
N HIS A 96 -1.50 1.98 0.94
CA HIS A 96 -1.11 1.29 -0.30
C HIS A 96 -1.81 -0.08 -0.42
N ARG A 97 -3.14 -0.13 -0.47
CA ARG A 97 -3.94 -1.34 -0.20
C ARG A 97 -4.79 -1.79 -1.40
N PRO A 98 -5.33 -3.02 -1.39
CA PRO A 98 -6.43 -3.39 -2.27
C PRO A 98 -7.65 -2.47 -2.08
N LEU A 99 -8.46 -2.34 -3.14
CA LEU A 99 -9.75 -1.65 -3.09
C LEU A 99 -10.74 -2.41 -2.23
N ASN A 100 -11.62 -1.67 -1.54
CA ASN A 100 -12.76 -2.27 -0.84
C ASN A 100 -13.93 -2.37 -1.83
N PHE A 101 -14.47 -3.57 -2.02
CA PHE A 101 -15.66 -3.85 -2.81
C PHE A 101 -16.80 -4.31 -1.89
#